data_AF-A0A2H5WUL7-F1
#
_entry.id   AF-A0A2H5WUL7-F1
#
_cell.length_a   1.000
_cell.length_b   1.000
_cell.length_c   1.000
_cell.angle_alpha   90.00
_cell.angle_beta   90.00
_cell.angle_gamma   90.00
#
_symmetry.space_group_name_H-M   'P 1'
#
loop_
_entity.id
_entity.type
_entity.pdbx_description
1 polymer ?
#
loop_
_entity_poly.entity_id
_entity_poly.type
_entity_poly.pdbx_seq_one_letter_code
_entity_poly.pdbx_strand_id
1 'polypeptide(L)'
;MQIEVYYRAHQSSRAILEPSPPRSELGGTFWVFLHNPKRIARNVSAIVLNDIPADSRTNGNGLNWFRLMPEPIPPRGSALLILNAQASLLRQSPLKFRLILADGERHEWILPIEPSPLTLTSAWLEGMAPAEKHKSDTKGADRVPTQLTVVVRNDDPQRVWQIEQLRVQGKPLRFRTPESRLAPGELAFLHARLPFEPEPSQILALQVDARAGQATTMTAGVVRPLPRFFPIGTWRTEVWQDENLMRELVARGFDTFVFSDTHAEVERRAFEQTCPQLGVKALVFAGFPRPDTRFIERHAHNPHIIAYMIKDEPDWTEPREVDHWHLPTLCERVAQVFRDRQVSSPVYLNLARSRRFGEFATIPDIACYDAYRVGAPMPDLSPAPWGNLLELAATYTEDLRANCEPLPFWVWAQGAHPWDERVWVEGQLGRACPTPEEIRVQLWLQLGRGAKGVLWFTTFLEEPFRRYYMQRLRPLPESERSRTVEQLVAHGREAYEEQTRLNRFLKTVREWLLRMEWAGRATVEQATEPKRLDASLLLGEHEAALWLTNLAYEMHPQGYRFREQRAIRARIPLPRWWKPRRALWIDPTTQREIPFQRVAEGVVIAIDTLPEHVGSAWLFRD
;
A
#
# COMPACT_ATOMS: atom_id res chain seq x y z
N MET A 1 -7.52 -12.27 -33.11
CA MET A 1 -7.65 -11.92 -31.67
C MET A 1 -8.19 -10.50 -31.57
N GLN A 2 -9.03 -10.18 -30.59
CA GLN A 2 -9.37 -8.79 -30.27
C GLN A 2 -8.40 -8.30 -29.19
N ILE A 3 -7.89 -7.08 -29.33
CA ILE A 3 -6.91 -6.50 -28.40
C ILE A 3 -7.47 -5.18 -27.87
N GLU A 4 -7.43 -5.01 -26.56
CA GLU A 4 -7.70 -3.73 -25.89
C GLU A 4 -6.51 -3.35 -25.02
N VAL A 5 -6.23 -2.06 -24.88
CA VAL A 5 -5.03 -1.58 -24.17
C VAL A 5 -5.42 -0.47 -23.22
N TYR A 6 -4.93 -0.56 -22.00
CA TYR A 6 -4.93 0.52 -21.01
C TYR A 6 -3.49 0.88 -20.66
N TYR A 7 -3.15 2.16 -20.71
CA TYR A 7 -1.84 2.67 -20.32
C TYR A 7 -1.94 3.50 -19.04
N ARG A 8 -0.96 3.34 -18.15
CA ARG A 8 -0.76 4.18 -16.99
C ARG A 8 0.69 4.63 -16.89
N ALA A 9 0.92 5.93 -16.91
CA ALA A 9 2.24 6.49 -16.64
C ALA A 9 2.66 6.23 -15.19
N HIS A 10 3.94 5.96 -14.95
CA HIS A 10 4.49 5.93 -13.60
C HIS A 10 4.41 7.34 -13.00
N GLN A 11 4.03 7.42 -11.73
CA GLN A 11 3.84 8.70 -11.06
C GLN A 11 4.94 8.95 -10.03
N SER A 12 5.43 10.19 -10.00
CA SER A 12 6.12 10.70 -8.83
C SER A 12 5.93 12.20 -8.65
N SER A 13 5.75 12.61 -7.40
CA SER A 13 5.60 13.99 -6.96
C SER A 13 6.85 14.83 -7.24
N ARG A 14 6.63 16.12 -7.51
CA ARG A 14 7.71 17.12 -7.60
C ARG A 14 8.35 17.42 -6.25
N ALA A 15 7.65 17.12 -5.15
CA ALA A 15 8.15 17.34 -3.81
C ALA A 15 9.20 16.31 -3.38
N ILE A 16 9.29 15.15 -4.07
CA ILE A 16 10.38 14.20 -3.87
C ILE A 16 11.61 14.72 -4.60
N LEU A 17 12.67 15.03 -3.85
CA LEU A 17 13.88 15.67 -4.36
C LEU A 17 15.05 14.69 -4.60
N GLU A 18 14.75 13.41 -4.82
CA GLU A 18 15.78 12.42 -5.18
C GLU A 18 16.53 12.84 -6.46
N PRO A 19 17.87 12.69 -6.52
CA PRO A 19 18.64 13.11 -7.68
C PRO A 19 18.48 12.19 -8.89
N SER A 20 18.27 10.88 -8.66
CA SER A 20 18.20 9.87 -9.71
C SER A 20 17.20 8.76 -9.36
N PRO A 21 16.39 8.28 -10.32
CA PRO A 21 16.24 8.82 -11.67
C PRO A 21 15.48 10.16 -11.69
N PRO A 22 15.70 11.03 -12.69
CA PRO A 22 14.88 12.21 -12.88
C PRO A 22 13.45 11.83 -13.29
N ARG A 23 12.47 12.69 -12.96
CA ARG A 23 11.04 12.44 -13.30
C ARG A 23 10.78 12.23 -14.79
N SER A 24 11.62 12.78 -15.67
CA SER A 24 11.56 12.60 -17.13
C SER A 24 11.98 11.21 -17.62
N GLU A 25 12.54 10.39 -16.74
CA GLU A 25 12.94 9.01 -17.03
C GLU A 25 11.97 7.96 -16.45
N LEU A 26 10.89 8.41 -15.82
CA LEU A 26 9.82 7.54 -15.36
C LEU A 26 9.10 6.90 -16.55
N GLY A 27 8.81 5.61 -16.41
CA GLY A 27 8.19 4.79 -17.43
C GLY A 27 6.67 4.78 -17.36
N GLY A 28 6.10 3.62 -17.71
CA GLY A 28 4.67 3.39 -17.64
C GLY A 28 4.33 1.91 -17.79
N THR A 29 3.11 1.56 -17.41
CA THR A 29 2.60 0.19 -17.45
C THR A 29 1.48 0.09 -18.46
N PHE A 30 1.61 -0.85 -19.40
CA PHE A 30 0.51 -1.24 -20.30
C PHE A 30 -0.17 -2.49 -19.77
N TRP A 31 -1.50 -2.47 -19.82
CA TRP A 31 -2.39 -3.58 -19.56
C TRP A 31 -3.06 -3.95 -20.88
N VAL A 32 -2.59 -5.04 -21.49
CA VAL A 32 -3.00 -5.49 -22.83
C VAL A 32 -3.91 -6.71 -22.68
N PHE A 33 -5.18 -6.53 -23.01
CA PHE A 33 -6.20 -7.56 -22.93
C PHE A 33 -6.27 -8.32 -24.26
N LEU A 34 -5.98 -9.62 -24.21
CA LEU A 34 -5.92 -10.51 -25.35
C LEU A 34 -7.15 -11.41 -25.38
N HIS A 35 -8.14 -11.08 -26.20
CA HIS A 35 -9.42 -11.80 -26.27
C HIS A 35 -9.40 -12.87 -27.36
N ASN A 36 -9.53 -14.13 -26.95
CA ASN A 36 -9.57 -15.28 -27.84
C ASN A 36 -11.01 -15.64 -28.20
N PRO A 37 -11.48 -15.38 -29.44
CA PRO A 37 -12.84 -15.73 -29.86
C PRO A 37 -12.99 -17.22 -30.21
N LYS A 38 -11.88 -17.97 -30.31
CA LYS A 38 -11.88 -19.36 -30.76
C LYS A 38 -12.33 -20.30 -29.64
N ARG A 39 -12.81 -21.48 -30.03
CA ARG A 39 -13.21 -22.57 -29.11
C ARG A 39 -12.04 -23.39 -28.57
N ILE A 40 -10.82 -23.08 -28.99
CA ILE A 40 -9.59 -23.73 -28.55
C ILE A 40 -8.71 -22.71 -27.84
N ALA A 41 -7.88 -23.18 -26.91
CA ALA A 41 -6.88 -22.33 -26.26
C ALA A 41 -5.80 -21.91 -27.26
N ARG A 42 -5.14 -20.78 -27.01
CA ARG A 42 -4.11 -20.24 -27.90
C ARG A 42 -2.82 -20.00 -27.12
N ASN A 43 -1.72 -20.62 -27.56
CA ASN A 43 -0.40 -20.37 -27.02
C ASN A 43 0.23 -19.17 -27.71
N VAL A 44 0.95 -18.35 -26.95
CA VAL A 44 1.75 -17.25 -27.48
C VAL A 44 3.14 -17.80 -27.77
N SER A 45 3.65 -17.58 -28.98
CA SER A 45 5.01 -17.98 -29.35
C SER A 45 6.00 -16.84 -29.22
N ALA A 46 5.57 -15.60 -29.46
CA ALA A 46 6.40 -14.43 -29.25
C ALA A 46 5.56 -13.16 -29.00
N ILE A 47 6.13 -12.27 -28.18
CA ILE A 47 5.69 -10.89 -28.05
C ILE A 47 6.83 -10.01 -28.57
N VAL A 48 6.53 -9.09 -29.48
CA VAL A 48 7.53 -8.24 -30.15
C VAL A 48 7.13 -6.77 -29.99
N LEU A 49 8.10 -5.95 -29.56
CA LEU A 49 7.96 -4.50 -29.36
C LEU A 49 8.98 -3.75 -30.23
N ASN A 50 8.49 -2.93 -31.16
CA ASN A 50 9.31 -2.24 -32.16
C ASN A 50 10.31 -3.20 -32.84
N ASP A 51 9.78 -4.31 -33.36
CA ASP A 51 10.53 -5.38 -34.07
C ASP A 51 11.61 -6.11 -33.25
N ILE A 52 11.66 -5.90 -31.93
CA ILE A 52 12.55 -6.62 -31.00
C ILE A 52 11.70 -7.49 -30.06
N PRO A 53 12.05 -8.78 -29.84
CA PRO A 53 11.36 -9.63 -28.88
C PRO A 53 11.31 -9.02 -27.47
N ALA A 54 10.17 -9.15 -26.78
CA ALA A 54 9.99 -8.61 -25.44
C ALA A 54 10.99 -9.23 -24.44
N ASP A 55 11.32 -10.51 -24.57
CA ASP A 55 12.34 -11.19 -23.76
C ASP A 55 13.70 -10.47 -23.85
N SER A 56 14.10 -10.05 -25.06
CA SER A 56 15.34 -9.31 -25.30
C SER A 56 15.28 -7.85 -24.82
N ARG A 57 14.10 -7.34 -24.47
CA ARG A 57 13.89 -6.01 -23.89
C ARG A 57 13.87 -6.01 -22.36
N THR A 58 13.81 -7.19 -21.72
CA THR A 58 13.87 -7.32 -20.25
C THR A 58 15.26 -7.01 -19.71
N ASN A 59 15.42 -7.09 -18.39
CA ASN A 59 16.67 -6.77 -17.70
C ASN A 59 17.13 -5.31 -17.92
N GLY A 60 16.17 -4.38 -18.00
CA GLY A 60 16.43 -2.96 -18.13
C GLY A 60 16.71 -2.47 -19.56
N ASN A 61 16.43 -3.29 -20.58
CA ASN A 61 16.63 -2.97 -22.01
C ASN A 61 15.36 -2.40 -22.68
N GLY A 62 14.69 -1.48 -21.99
CA GLY A 62 13.42 -0.86 -22.43
C GLY A 62 12.18 -1.40 -21.72
N LEU A 63 12.22 -2.64 -21.21
CA LEU A 63 11.24 -3.17 -20.27
C LEU A 63 11.88 -3.41 -18.91
N ASN A 64 11.19 -3.01 -17.85
CA ASN A 64 11.53 -3.42 -16.50
C ASN A 64 11.15 -4.89 -16.26
N TRP A 65 9.98 -5.31 -16.76
CA TRP A 65 9.50 -6.69 -16.77
C TRP A 65 8.22 -6.79 -17.61
N PHE A 66 7.78 -8.00 -17.91
CA PHE A 66 6.45 -8.26 -18.42
C PHE A 66 5.90 -9.58 -17.88
N ARG A 67 4.58 -9.77 -17.99
CA ARG A 67 3.90 -10.99 -17.53
C ARG A 67 2.64 -11.24 -18.35
N LEU A 68 2.43 -12.49 -18.78
CA LEU A 68 1.20 -12.94 -19.45
C LEU A 68 0.43 -13.89 -18.53
N MET A 69 -0.89 -13.68 -18.37
CA MET A 69 -1.72 -14.56 -17.54
C MET A 69 -3.20 -14.62 -17.98
N PRO A 70 -3.87 -15.78 -17.91
CA PRO A 70 -3.26 -17.10 -17.87
C PRO A 70 -2.62 -17.42 -19.24
N GLU A 71 -1.66 -18.34 -19.24
CA GLU A 71 -1.10 -18.94 -20.44
C GLU A 71 -1.35 -20.46 -20.39
N PRO A 72 -1.97 -21.08 -21.42
CA PRO A 72 -2.45 -20.48 -22.67
C PRO A 72 -3.63 -19.53 -22.52
N ILE A 73 -3.87 -18.70 -23.55
CA ILE A 73 -5.05 -17.83 -23.62
C ILE A 73 -6.32 -18.71 -23.71
N PRO A 74 -7.28 -18.60 -22.77
CA PRO A 74 -8.39 -19.55 -22.65
C PRO A 74 -9.32 -19.55 -23.88
N PRO A 75 -10.00 -20.66 -24.19
CA PRO A 75 -11.06 -20.69 -25.20
C PRO A 75 -12.18 -19.72 -24.86
N ARG A 76 -12.61 -18.87 -25.80
CA ARG A 76 -13.68 -17.87 -25.59
C ARG A 76 -13.47 -17.04 -24.32
N GLY A 77 -12.21 -16.75 -24.02
CA GLY A 77 -11.78 -16.03 -22.82
C GLY A 77 -10.70 -15.01 -23.15
N SER A 78 -10.15 -14.41 -22.10
CA SER A 78 -9.10 -13.40 -22.21
C SER A 78 -7.87 -13.79 -21.42
N ALA A 79 -6.71 -13.35 -21.90
CA ALA A 79 -5.50 -13.23 -21.09
C ALA A 79 -5.14 -11.74 -20.93
N LEU A 80 -4.39 -11.43 -19.88
CA LEU A 80 -3.83 -10.13 -19.58
C LEU A 80 -2.32 -10.20 -19.74
N LEU A 81 -1.80 -9.37 -20.63
CA LEU A 81 -0.37 -9.09 -20.75
C LEU A 81 -0.08 -7.75 -20.08
N ILE A 82 0.77 -7.76 -19.06
CA ILE A 82 1.26 -6.56 -18.38
C ILE A 82 2.67 -6.27 -18.90
N LEU A 83 2.90 -5.08 -19.44
CA LEU A 83 4.22 -4.60 -19.89
C LEU A 83 4.63 -3.40 -19.04
N ASN A 84 5.64 -3.55 -18.17
CA ASN A 84 6.21 -2.42 -17.43
C ASN A 84 7.39 -1.86 -18.23
N ALA A 85 7.16 -0.73 -18.90
CA ALA A 85 8.10 -0.13 -19.85
C ALA A 85 8.90 1.01 -19.22
N GLN A 86 10.15 1.16 -19.64
CA GLN A 86 11.00 2.29 -19.29
C GLN A 86 10.76 3.47 -20.23
N ALA A 87 11.10 4.69 -19.78
CA ALA A 87 11.00 5.89 -20.60
C ALA A 87 11.76 5.78 -21.95
N SER A 88 12.88 5.05 -21.98
CA SER A 88 13.68 4.82 -23.19
C SER A 88 12.89 4.13 -24.30
N LEU A 89 11.99 3.20 -23.95
CA LEU A 89 11.10 2.53 -24.91
C LEU A 89 9.92 3.42 -25.28
N LEU A 90 9.31 4.10 -24.31
CA LEU A 90 8.17 5.01 -24.55
C LEU A 90 8.53 6.18 -25.47
N ARG A 91 9.77 6.67 -25.42
CA ARG A 91 10.28 7.71 -26.32
C ARG A 91 10.37 7.27 -27.79
N GLN A 92 10.28 5.98 -28.08
CA GLN A 92 10.25 5.43 -29.45
C GLN A 92 8.82 5.35 -30.01
N SER A 93 7.91 6.21 -29.54
CA SER A 93 6.50 6.24 -29.96
C SER A 93 6.36 6.57 -31.46
N PRO A 94 5.40 5.94 -32.19
CA PRO A 94 4.41 4.98 -31.72
C PRO A 94 5.03 3.61 -31.37
N LEU A 95 4.65 3.05 -30.21
CA LEU A 95 5.11 1.74 -29.78
C LEU A 95 4.36 0.64 -30.53
N LYS A 96 5.03 -0.01 -31.48
CA LYS A 96 4.47 -1.11 -32.27
C LYS A 96 4.53 -2.40 -31.46
N PHE A 97 3.38 -3.02 -31.26
CA PHE A 97 3.22 -4.31 -30.61
C PHE A 97 2.82 -5.36 -31.64
N ARG A 98 3.50 -6.52 -31.62
CA ARG A 98 3.14 -7.69 -32.42
C ARG A 98 3.06 -8.92 -31.53
N LEU A 99 1.91 -9.58 -31.54
CA LEU A 99 1.69 -10.89 -30.93
C LEU A 99 1.80 -11.96 -32.01
N ILE A 100 2.61 -12.98 -31.76
CA ILE A 100 2.72 -14.16 -32.62
C ILE A 100 2.21 -15.36 -31.82
N LEU A 101 1.28 -16.11 -32.41
CA LEU A 101 0.67 -17.29 -31.81
C LEU A 101 1.41 -18.56 -32.29
N ALA A 102 1.29 -19.66 -31.56
CA ALA A 102 2.00 -20.91 -31.88
C ALA A 102 1.60 -21.54 -33.23
N ASP A 103 0.42 -21.21 -33.77
CA ASP A 103 -0.02 -21.61 -35.10
C ASP A 103 0.40 -20.64 -36.21
N GLY A 104 1.23 -19.64 -35.89
CA GLY A 104 1.77 -18.66 -36.81
C GLY A 104 0.88 -17.44 -37.07
N GLU A 105 -0.33 -17.38 -36.50
CA GLU A 105 -1.19 -16.18 -36.60
C GLU A 105 -0.50 -14.97 -35.94
N ARG A 106 -0.60 -13.81 -36.60
CA ARG A 106 0.05 -12.57 -36.17
C ARG A 106 -0.98 -11.48 -35.95
N HIS A 107 -0.86 -10.76 -34.85
CA HIS A 107 -1.67 -9.58 -34.54
C HIS A 107 -0.75 -8.39 -34.27
N GLU A 108 -0.93 -7.31 -35.01
CA GLU A 108 -0.18 -6.06 -34.83
C GLU A 108 -1.09 -4.98 -34.28
N TRP A 109 -0.55 -4.16 -33.38
CA TRP A 109 -1.26 -3.06 -32.73
C TRP A 109 -0.30 -1.92 -32.43
N ILE A 110 -0.82 -0.70 -32.30
CA ILE A 110 -0.07 0.44 -31.76
C ILE A 110 -0.54 0.65 -30.32
N LEU A 111 0.38 0.61 -29.36
CA LEU A 111 0.04 0.82 -27.96
C LEU A 111 -0.10 2.32 -27.66
N PRO A 112 -1.29 2.81 -27.26
CA PRO A 112 -1.50 4.22 -26.93
C PRO A 112 -0.80 4.57 -25.61
N ILE A 113 -0.29 5.80 -25.50
CA ILE A 113 0.38 6.31 -24.29
C ILE A 113 -0.44 7.38 -23.57
N GLU A 114 -1.68 7.59 -24.02
CA GLU A 114 -2.64 8.46 -23.35
C GLU A 114 -3.23 7.72 -22.13
N PRO A 115 -3.07 8.25 -20.90
CA PRO A 115 -3.68 7.63 -19.73
C PRO A 115 -5.21 7.77 -19.77
N SER A 116 -5.92 6.82 -19.16
CA SER A 116 -7.36 6.98 -18.93
C SER A 116 -7.62 8.15 -17.97
N PRO A 117 -8.67 8.95 -18.18
CA PRO A 117 -9.15 9.93 -17.21
C PRO A 117 -9.83 9.28 -15.98
N LEU A 118 -10.00 7.96 -15.97
CA LEU A 118 -10.52 7.20 -14.83
C LEU A 118 -9.45 6.27 -14.26
N THR A 119 -9.52 6.03 -12.95
CA THR A 119 -8.64 5.10 -12.26
C THR A 119 -9.44 4.09 -11.44
N LEU A 120 -9.09 2.80 -11.57
CA LEU A 120 -9.49 1.80 -10.60
C LEU A 120 -8.63 1.97 -9.36
N THR A 121 -9.20 2.52 -8.29
CA THR A 121 -8.44 2.86 -7.08
C THR A 121 -8.33 1.69 -6.10
N SER A 122 -9.31 0.79 -6.10
CA SER A 122 -9.32 -0.36 -5.20
C SER A 122 -10.22 -1.45 -5.75
N ALA A 123 -9.86 -2.70 -5.47
CA ALA A 123 -10.71 -3.84 -5.79
C ALA A 123 -10.49 -4.96 -4.78
N TRP A 124 -11.57 -5.62 -4.36
CA TRP A 124 -11.49 -6.75 -3.45
C TRP A 124 -12.66 -7.72 -3.61
N LEU A 125 -12.48 -8.93 -3.09
CA LEU A 125 -13.49 -9.98 -3.06
C LEU A 125 -13.97 -10.21 -1.61
N GLU A 126 -15.27 -10.39 -1.43
CA GLU A 126 -15.94 -10.70 -0.16
C GLU A 126 -16.68 -12.04 -0.26
N GLY A 127 -16.92 -12.68 0.88
CA GLY A 127 -17.59 -13.98 0.95
C GLY A 127 -16.67 -15.19 0.77
N MET A 128 -15.34 -14.99 0.73
CA MET A 128 -14.33 -16.06 0.64
C MET A 128 -13.99 -16.69 2.00
N ALA A 129 -14.89 -16.64 2.99
CA ALA A 129 -14.60 -17.24 4.29
C ALA A 129 -14.22 -18.71 4.08
N PRO A 130 -13.12 -19.20 4.68
CA PRO A 130 -12.81 -20.61 4.59
C PRO A 130 -14.03 -21.33 5.13
N ALA A 131 -14.58 -22.26 4.35
CA ALA A 131 -15.54 -23.20 4.87
C ALA A 131 -14.88 -23.86 6.09
N GLU A 132 -15.24 -23.39 7.28
CA GLU A 132 -15.07 -24.21 8.47
C GLU A 132 -15.66 -25.56 8.06
N LYS A 133 -14.85 -26.61 8.16
CA LYS A 133 -15.25 -27.97 7.87
C LYS A 133 -16.35 -28.36 8.86
N HIS A 134 -17.57 -27.86 8.64
CA HIS A 134 -18.75 -28.50 9.14
C HIS A 134 -18.79 -29.85 8.44
N LYS A 135 -18.52 -30.89 9.23
CA LYS A 135 -18.72 -32.30 8.89
C LYS A 135 -20.21 -32.58 8.66
N SER A 136 -20.83 -31.93 7.68
CA SER A 136 -22.16 -32.29 7.22
C SER A 136 -22.07 -32.64 5.74
N ASP A 137 -22.24 -33.94 5.46
CA ASP A 137 -22.34 -34.59 4.15
C ASP A 137 -23.54 -34.12 3.30
N THR A 138 -24.04 -32.91 3.50
CA THR A 138 -25.08 -32.32 2.66
C THR A 138 -24.44 -31.76 1.39
N LYS A 139 -24.38 -32.62 0.37
CA LYS A 139 -24.26 -32.21 -1.04
C LYS A 139 -25.34 -31.14 -1.32
N GLY A 140 -24.93 -29.88 -1.44
CA GLY A 140 -25.80 -28.78 -1.82
C GLY A 140 -26.01 -27.68 -0.77
N ALA A 141 -25.06 -27.45 0.14
CA ALA A 141 -25.09 -26.21 0.92
C ALA A 141 -24.99 -25.01 -0.02
N ASP A 142 -26.00 -24.14 -0.01
CA ASP A 142 -26.07 -22.86 -0.73
C ASP A 142 -24.80 -22.04 -0.44
N ARG A 143 -23.80 -22.15 -1.33
CA ARG A 143 -22.59 -21.34 -1.23
C ARG A 143 -22.96 -19.90 -1.51
N VAL A 144 -22.64 -19.02 -0.56
CA VAL A 144 -22.81 -17.57 -0.73
C VAL A 144 -21.94 -17.15 -1.92
N PRO A 145 -22.51 -16.55 -2.98
CA PRO A 145 -21.73 -16.17 -4.15
C PRO A 145 -20.69 -15.10 -3.80
N THR A 146 -19.47 -15.26 -4.31
CA THR A 146 -18.37 -14.29 -4.14
C THR A 146 -18.78 -12.92 -4.68
N GLN A 147 -18.69 -11.91 -3.83
CA GLN A 147 -18.98 -10.52 -4.19
C GLN A 147 -17.69 -9.80 -4.53
N LEU A 148 -17.65 -9.17 -5.69
CA LEU A 148 -16.59 -8.26 -6.13
C LEU A 148 -17.03 -6.82 -5.85
N THR A 149 -16.15 -6.07 -5.21
CA THR A 149 -16.26 -4.60 -5.12
C THR A 149 -15.10 -3.97 -5.88
N VAL A 150 -15.43 -3.00 -6.74
CA VAL A 150 -14.46 -2.19 -7.49
C VAL A 150 -14.76 -0.73 -7.22
N VAL A 151 -13.72 0.03 -6.87
CA VAL A 151 -13.82 1.48 -6.65
C VAL A 151 -13.17 2.20 -7.83
N VAL A 152 -13.92 3.15 -8.39
CA VAL A 152 -13.50 3.95 -9.55
C VAL A 152 -13.44 5.41 -9.14
N ARG A 153 -12.36 6.10 -9.50
CA ARG A 153 -12.18 7.55 -9.35
C ARG A 153 -12.21 8.24 -10.70
N ASN A 154 -12.85 9.40 -10.75
CA ASN A 154 -12.76 10.30 -11.88
C ASN A 154 -11.60 11.29 -11.68
N ASP A 155 -10.50 11.07 -12.40
CA ASP A 155 -9.33 11.95 -12.39
C ASP A 155 -9.41 13.05 -13.47
N ASP A 156 -10.48 13.08 -14.27
CA ASP A 156 -10.78 14.17 -15.21
C ASP A 156 -11.20 15.44 -14.44
N PRO A 157 -10.46 16.56 -14.57
CA PRO A 157 -10.81 17.78 -13.86
C PRO A 157 -12.02 18.52 -14.45
N GLN A 158 -12.52 18.12 -15.62
CA GLN A 158 -13.51 18.87 -16.39
C GLN A 158 -14.79 18.10 -16.67
N ARG A 159 -14.70 16.79 -16.91
CA ARG A 159 -15.82 16.00 -17.41
C ARG A 159 -16.46 15.15 -16.32
N VAL A 160 -17.78 15.02 -16.41
CA VAL A 160 -18.54 14.01 -15.69
C VAL A 160 -18.56 12.74 -16.52
N TRP A 161 -18.12 11.62 -15.96
CA TRP A 161 -18.08 10.33 -16.63
C TRP A 161 -19.20 9.42 -16.15
N GLN A 162 -19.90 8.78 -17.09
CA GLN A 162 -20.92 7.76 -16.81
C GLN A 162 -20.27 6.38 -16.93
N ILE A 163 -20.27 5.59 -15.86
CA ILE A 163 -19.87 4.18 -15.91
C ILE A 163 -20.94 3.40 -16.67
N GLU A 164 -20.54 2.68 -17.72
CA GLU A 164 -21.44 1.88 -18.56
C GLU A 164 -21.32 0.40 -18.25
N GLN A 165 -20.11 -0.08 -17.99
CA GLN A 165 -19.85 -1.51 -17.90
C GLN A 165 -18.70 -1.82 -16.94
N LEU A 166 -18.87 -2.86 -16.13
CA LEU A 166 -17.79 -3.56 -15.42
C LEU A 166 -17.54 -4.87 -16.14
N ARG A 167 -16.27 -5.22 -16.39
CA ARG A 167 -15.86 -6.49 -16.98
C ARG A 167 -14.85 -7.20 -16.10
N VAL A 168 -14.98 -8.51 -16.03
CA VAL A 168 -14.03 -9.42 -15.36
C VAL A 168 -13.58 -10.45 -16.39
N GLN A 169 -12.27 -10.54 -16.64
CA GLN A 169 -11.70 -11.41 -17.68
C GLN A 169 -12.40 -11.20 -19.05
N GLY A 170 -12.55 -9.93 -19.44
CA GLY A 170 -13.21 -9.52 -20.69
C GLY A 170 -14.73 -9.71 -20.74
N LYS A 171 -15.34 -10.36 -19.75
CA LYS A 171 -16.78 -10.65 -19.74
C LYS A 171 -17.56 -9.56 -19.00
N PRO A 172 -18.68 -9.05 -19.56
CA PRO A 172 -19.56 -8.11 -18.87
C PRO A 172 -20.09 -8.68 -17.57
N LEU A 173 -20.12 -7.85 -16.53
CA LEU A 173 -20.72 -8.20 -15.25
C LEU A 173 -21.73 -7.13 -14.85
N ARG A 174 -22.91 -7.58 -14.41
CA ARG A 174 -23.90 -6.67 -13.84
C ARG A 174 -23.41 -6.21 -12.48
N PHE A 175 -23.46 -4.90 -12.26
CA PHE A 175 -23.08 -4.29 -11.00
C PHE A 175 -24.21 -3.41 -10.44
N ARG A 176 -24.14 -3.16 -9.13
CA ARG A 176 -24.92 -2.15 -8.42
C ARG A 176 -23.96 -1.04 -7.98
N THR A 177 -24.42 0.20 -8.02
CA THR A 177 -23.67 1.36 -7.52
C THR A 177 -24.65 2.39 -6.94
N PRO A 178 -24.27 3.13 -5.88
CA PRO A 178 -25.05 4.28 -5.42
C PRO A 178 -25.19 5.38 -6.48
N GLU A 179 -24.15 5.57 -7.30
CA GLU A 179 -24.10 6.56 -8.36
C GLU A 179 -23.20 6.06 -9.49
N SER A 180 -23.62 6.28 -10.73
CA SER A 180 -22.90 5.83 -11.93
C SER A 180 -22.33 7.00 -12.73
N ARG A 181 -22.72 8.23 -12.40
CA ARG A 181 -22.13 9.47 -12.92
C ARG A 181 -21.14 10.05 -11.92
N LEU A 182 -19.86 10.02 -12.26
CA LEU A 182 -18.79 10.55 -11.42
C LEU A 182 -18.44 11.97 -11.86
N ALA A 183 -18.64 12.95 -10.99
CA ALA A 183 -18.08 14.29 -11.18
C ALA A 183 -16.54 14.27 -10.97
N PRO A 184 -15.82 15.31 -11.40
CA PRO A 184 -14.38 15.43 -11.15
C PRO A 184 -14.01 15.16 -9.69
N GLY A 185 -13.07 14.25 -9.46
CA GLY A 185 -12.59 13.84 -8.14
C GLY A 185 -13.50 12.91 -7.34
N GLU A 186 -14.72 12.59 -7.82
CA GLU A 186 -15.62 11.69 -7.11
C GLU A 186 -15.21 10.21 -7.23
N LEU A 187 -15.64 9.42 -6.23
CA LEU A 187 -15.53 7.96 -6.20
C LEU A 187 -16.89 7.30 -6.41
N ALA A 188 -16.90 6.13 -7.08
CA ALA A 188 -18.05 5.24 -7.16
C ALA A 188 -17.67 3.81 -6.73
N PHE A 189 -18.57 3.17 -5.98
CA PHE A 189 -18.42 1.78 -5.51
C PHE A 189 -19.31 0.87 -6.36
N LEU A 190 -18.69 -0.04 -7.11
CA LEU A 190 -19.36 -0.97 -8.00
C LEU A 190 -19.37 -2.36 -7.36
N HIS A 191 -20.54 -2.90 -7.05
CA HIS A 191 -20.71 -4.23 -6.47
C HIS A 191 -21.27 -5.20 -7.48
N ALA A 192 -20.58 -6.31 -7.68
CA ALA A 192 -20.98 -7.33 -8.63
C ALA A 192 -20.84 -8.73 -8.04
N ARG A 193 -21.70 -9.65 -8.45
CA ARG A 193 -21.60 -11.06 -8.05
C ARG A 193 -20.85 -11.81 -9.14
N LEU A 194 -19.77 -12.50 -8.78
CA LEU A 194 -19.06 -13.32 -9.76
C LEU A 194 -19.92 -14.55 -10.11
N PRO A 195 -20.00 -14.94 -11.39
CA PRO A 195 -20.75 -16.13 -11.81
C PRO A 195 -19.95 -17.42 -11.58
N PHE A 196 -18.78 -17.34 -10.94
CA PHE A 196 -17.88 -18.42 -10.60
C PHE A 196 -17.15 -18.10 -9.30
N GLU A 197 -16.63 -19.13 -8.64
CA GLU A 197 -15.73 -19.00 -7.49
C GLU A 197 -14.29 -18.91 -8.01
N PRO A 198 -13.56 -17.81 -7.77
CA PRO A 198 -12.16 -17.70 -8.19
C PRO A 198 -11.28 -18.69 -7.43
N GLU A 199 -10.35 -19.33 -8.13
CA GLU A 199 -9.37 -20.21 -7.49
C GLU A 199 -8.47 -19.41 -6.54
N PRO A 200 -8.05 -19.97 -5.40
CA PRO A 200 -7.00 -19.37 -4.58
C PRO A 200 -5.79 -19.00 -5.46
N SER A 201 -5.25 -17.79 -5.29
CA SER A 201 -4.15 -17.21 -6.10
C SER A 201 -4.50 -16.76 -7.53
N GLN A 202 -5.72 -16.97 -8.03
CA GLN A 202 -6.09 -16.54 -9.39
C GLN A 202 -6.13 -15.01 -9.50
N ILE A 203 -5.36 -14.47 -10.45
CA ILE A 203 -5.46 -13.04 -10.79
C ILE A 203 -6.62 -12.82 -11.76
N LEU A 204 -7.56 -11.96 -11.36
CA LEU A 204 -8.71 -11.55 -12.16
C LEU A 204 -8.42 -10.19 -12.80
N ALA A 205 -8.42 -10.15 -14.12
CA ALA A 205 -8.30 -8.92 -14.88
C ALA A 205 -9.61 -8.12 -14.83
N LEU A 206 -9.54 -6.83 -14.51
CA LEU A 206 -10.67 -5.93 -14.37
C LEU A 206 -10.62 -4.84 -15.44
N GLN A 207 -11.77 -4.53 -16.03
CA GLN A 207 -11.94 -3.38 -16.94
C GLN A 207 -13.24 -2.66 -16.56
N VAL A 208 -13.21 -1.32 -16.59
CA VAL A 208 -14.40 -0.49 -16.43
C VAL A 208 -14.48 0.47 -17.60
N ASP A 209 -15.59 0.42 -18.32
CA ASP A 209 -15.87 1.27 -19.47
C ASP A 209 -16.79 2.41 -19.08
N ALA A 210 -16.48 3.59 -19.59
CA ALA A 210 -17.22 4.80 -19.29
C ALA A 210 -17.35 5.75 -20.49
N ARG A 211 -18.34 6.65 -20.42
CA ARG A 211 -18.65 7.62 -21.46
C ARG A 211 -18.85 9.02 -20.91
N ALA A 212 -18.40 10.02 -21.66
CA ALA A 212 -18.69 11.44 -21.47
C ALA A 212 -19.06 12.07 -22.82
N GLY A 213 -20.37 12.19 -23.10
CA GLY A 213 -20.86 12.63 -24.41
C GLY A 213 -20.51 11.61 -25.50
N GLN A 214 -19.69 12.02 -26.48
CA GLN A 214 -19.17 11.13 -27.53
C GLN A 214 -17.84 10.47 -27.18
N ALA A 215 -17.17 10.93 -26.10
CA ALA A 215 -15.91 10.35 -25.68
C ALA A 215 -16.15 9.07 -24.87
N THR A 216 -15.41 8.01 -25.18
CA THR A 216 -15.38 6.75 -24.43
C THR A 216 -14.01 6.54 -23.83
N THR A 217 -13.93 5.88 -22.69
CA THR A 217 -12.67 5.45 -22.09
C THR A 217 -12.83 4.10 -21.40
N MET A 218 -11.71 3.46 -21.13
CA MET A 218 -11.61 2.27 -20.31
C MET A 218 -10.47 2.49 -19.31
N THR A 219 -10.73 2.14 -18.05
CA THR A 219 -9.70 1.98 -17.02
C THR A 219 -9.62 0.52 -16.60
N ALA A 220 -8.46 0.09 -16.10
CA ALA A 220 -8.20 -1.32 -15.85
C ALA A 220 -7.22 -1.56 -14.70
N GLY A 221 -7.18 -2.81 -14.26
CA GLY A 221 -6.33 -3.28 -13.18
C GLY A 221 -6.57 -4.76 -12.91
N VAL A 222 -6.18 -5.23 -11.72
CA VAL A 222 -6.34 -6.63 -11.31
C VAL A 222 -6.81 -6.75 -9.87
N VAL A 223 -7.42 -7.89 -9.55
CA VAL A 223 -7.70 -8.31 -8.18
C VAL A 223 -7.39 -9.79 -8.02
N ARG A 224 -7.00 -10.21 -6.82
CA ARG A 224 -6.79 -11.61 -6.46
C ARG A 224 -7.69 -11.97 -5.26
N PRO A 225 -8.22 -13.19 -5.16
CA PRO A 225 -8.98 -13.64 -4.00
C PRO A 225 -8.06 -13.80 -2.80
N LEU A 226 -7.91 -12.72 -2.05
CA LEU A 226 -7.01 -12.61 -0.93
C LEU A 226 -7.78 -12.32 0.36
N PRO A 227 -7.39 -12.92 1.50
CA PRO A 227 -7.90 -12.51 2.79
C PRO A 227 -7.64 -11.02 3.02
N ARG A 228 -8.68 -10.29 3.42
CA ARG A 228 -8.55 -8.88 3.83
C ARG A 228 -8.16 -8.84 5.29
N PHE A 229 -6.99 -8.30 5.57
CA PHE A 229 -6.48 -8.17 6.92
C PHE A 229 -5.66 -6.88 7.01
N PHE A 230 -5.89 -6.10 8.06
CA PHE A 230 -5.11 -4.90 8.35
C PHE A 230 -4.07 -5.26 9.42
N PRO A 231 -2.80 -5.49 9.03
CA PRO A 231 -1.76 -5.82 9.99
C PRO A 231 -1.41 -4.61 10.85
N ILE A 232 -1.15 -4.88 12.12
CA ILE A 232 -0.48 -3.98 13.06
C ILE A 232 0.81 -4.71 13.48
N GLY A 233 1.88 -4.50 12.71
CA GLY A 233 3.05 -5.36 12.78
C GLY A 233 4.35 -4.67 13.15
N THR A 234 5.42 -5.46 13.33
CA THR A 234 6.77 -4.95 13.60
C THR A 234 7.85 -5.87 13.05
N TRP A 235 9.00 -5.29 12.72
CA TRP A 235 10.21 -6.03 12.37
C TRP A 235 10.94 -6.48 13.65
N ARG A 236 10.52 -7.61 14.21
CA ARG A 236 11.15 -8.28 15.36
C ARG A 236 11.06 -9.79 15.17
N THR A 237 12.17 -10.42 14.78
CA THR A 237 12.22 -11.86 14.47
C THR A 237 12.50 -12.69 15.72
N GLU A 238 13.04 -12.08 16.78
CA GLU A 238 13.37 -12.72 18.06
C GLU A 238 12.13 -13.26 18.78
N VAL A 239 10.95 -12.70 18.49
CA VAL A 239 9.65 -13.11 19.04
C VAL A 239 9.31 -14.58 18.77
N TRP A 240 9.87 -15.16 17.70
CA TRP A 240 9.65 -16.57 17.37
C TRP A 240 10.47 -17.51 18.25
N GLN A 241 11.43 -16.97 19.00
CA GLN A 241 12.30 -17.68 19.93
C GLN A 241 12.01 -17.34 21.39
N ASP A 242 11.48 -16.14 21.66
CA ASP A 242 11.14 -15.64 23.00
C ASP A 242 9.62 -15.48 23.17
N GLU A 243 9.01 -16.42 23.89
CA GLU A 243 7.57 -16.40 24.18
C GLU A 243 7.13 -15.23 25.06
N ASN A 244 8.00 -14.75 25.96
CA ASN A 244 7.67 -13.63 26.83
C ASN A 244 7.64 -12.35 26.02
N LEU A 245 8.63 -12.14 25.15
CA LEU A 245 8.64 -11.02 24.22
C LEU A 245 7.42 -11.06 23.29
N MET A 246 7.08 -12.21 22.71
CA MET A 246 5.88 -12.36 21.88
C MET A 246 4.62 -11.92 22.65
N ARG A 247 4.41 -12.40 23.88
CA ARG A 247 3.25 -12.02 24.70
C ARG A 247 3.23 -10.54 25.06
N GLU A 248 4.40 -9.96 25.35
CA GLU A 248 4.53 -8.52 25.62
C GLU A 248 4.06 -7.69 24.41
N LEU A 249 4.55 -8.03 23.22
CA LEU A 249 4.19 -7.30 22.00
C LEU A 249 2.71 -7.48 21.65
N VAL A 250 2.15 -8.67 21.81
CA VAL A 250 0.71 -8.90 21.63
C VAL A 250 -0.12 -8.05 22.59
N ALA A 251 0.28 -7.96 23.87
CA ALA A 251 -0.39 -7.12 24.87
C ALA A 251 -0.31 -5.61 24.52
N ARG A 252 0.76 -5.19 23.84
CA ARG A 252 0.93 -3.83 23.29
C ARG A 252 0.21 -3.59 21.96
N GLY A 253 -0.52 -4.60 21.47
CA GLY A 253 -1.43 -4.44 20.35
C GLY A 253 -0.87 -4.86 19.00
N PHE A 254 0.34 -5.41 18.94
CA PHE A 254 0.86 -6.02 17.72
C PHE A 254 0.15 -7.34 17.43
N ASP A 255 -0.07 -7.63 16.16
CA ASP A 255 -0.66 -8.89 15.71
C ASP A 255 0.08 -9.53 14.53
N THR A 256 1.14 -8.89 14.04
CA THR A 256 1.88 -9.31 12.85
C THR A 256 3.39 -9.18 13.05
N PHE A 257 4.16 -10.23 12.74
CA PHE A 257 5.60 -10.25 12.95
C PHE A 257 6.35 -10.79 11.72
N VAL A 258 7.53 -10.24 11.44
CA VAL A 258 8.40 -10.75 10.38
C VAL A 258 8.95 -12.12 10.79
N PHE A 259 8.86 -13.11 9.91
CA PHE A 259 9.39 -14.45 10.10
C PHE A 259 10.40 -14.77 8.99
N SER A 260 11.61 -15.18 9.36
CA SER A 260 12.69 -15.52 8.42
C SER A 260 13.52 -16.73 8.86
N ASP A 261 13.06 -17.46 9.87
CA ASP A 261 13.81 -18.57 10.49
C ASP A 261 13.28 -19.91 9.99
N THR A 262 14.05 -20.62 9.17
CA THR A 262 13.63 -21.92 8.60
C THR A 262 14.10 -23.13 9.41
N HIS A 263 14.61 -22.93 10.64
CA HIS A 263 14.89 -24.07 11.52
C HIS A 263 13.59 -24.79 11.88
N ALA A 264 13.54 -26.10 11.63
CA ALA A 264 12.31 -26.89 11.69
C ALA A 264 11.56 -26.80 13.04
N GLU A 265 12.28 -26.68 14.15
CA GLU A 265 11.66 -26.55 15.47
C GLU A 265 10.98 -25.18 15.67
N VAL A 266 11.63 -24.10 15.21
CA VAL A 266 11.10 -22.73 15.28
C VAL A 266 9.90 -22.59 14.34
N GLU A 267 10.00 -23.09 13.11
CA GLU A 267 8.90 -23.16 12.14
C GLU A 267 7.69 -23.88 12.74
N ARG A 268 7.89 -25.08 13.29
CA ARG A 268 6.82 -25.87 13.90
C ARG A 268 6.16 -25.13 15.06
N ARG A 269 6.96 -24.60 16.00
CA ARG A 269 6.43 -23.83 17.14
C ARG A 269 5.68 -22.58 16.68
N ALA A 270 6.18 -21.87 15.67
CA ALA A 270 5.54 -20.67 15.16
C ALA A 270 4.14 -20.98 14.61
N PHE A 271 4.03 -21.96 13.71
CA PHE A 271 2.81 -22.18 12.94
C PHE A 271 1.83 -23.20 13.53
N GLU A 272 2.29 -24.13 14.37
CA GLU A 272 1.41 -25.12 15.01
C GLU A 272 0.98 -24.72 16.42
N GLN A 273 1.69 -23.78 17.07
CA GLN A 273 1.42 -23.40 18.46
C GLN A 273 1.21 -21.89 18.61
N THR A 274 2.22 -21.08 18.31
CA THR A 274 2.22 -19.64 18.64
C THR A 274 1.14 -18.88 17.88
N CYS A 275 1.08 -19.02 16.54
CA CYS A 275 0.09 -18.32 15.74
C CYS A 275 -1.35 -18.76 16.03
N PRO A 276 -1.66 -20.07 16.13
CA PRO A 276 -3.00 -20.52 16.54
C PRO A 276 -3.43 -20.04 17.92
N GLN A 277 -2.54 -20.10 18.92
CA GLN A 277 -2.88 -19.79 20.31
C GLN A 277 -3.04 -18.29 20.57
N LEU A 278 -2.18 -17.46 19.97
CA LEU A 278 -2.16 -16.02 20.23
C LEU A 278 -2.92 -15.22 19.16
N GLY A 279 -3.37 -15.87 18.08
CA GLY A 279 -4.03 -15.20 16.96
C GLY A 279 -3.11 -14.29 16.14
N VAL A 280 -1.79 -14.42 16.31
CA VAL A 280 -0.78 -13.62 15.60
C VAL A 280 -0.54 -14.15 14.18
N LYS A 281 0.06 -13.30 13.35
CA LYS A 281 0.31 -13.54 11.94
C LYS A 281 1.78 -13.35 11.59
N ALA A 282 2.24 -14.06 10.56
CA ALA A 282 3.60 -13.99 10.05
C ALA A 282 3.67 -13.30 8.68
N LEU A 283 4.53 -12.29 8.56
CA LEU A 283 5.05 -11.76 7.30
C LEU A 283 6.34 -12.53 6.98
N VAL A 284 6.28 -13.47 6.04
CA VAL A 284 7.37 -14.43 5.84
C VAL A 284 8.35 -13.96 4.78
N PHE A 285 9.64 -13.89 5.11
CA PHE A 285 10.72 -13.81 4.13
C PHE A 285 11.33 -15.21 3.93
N ALA A 286 11.06 -15.82 2.78
CA ALA A 286 11.51 -17.18 2.44
C ALA A 286 12.84 -17.21 1.67
N GLY A 287 13.56 -16.08 1.59
CA GLY A 287 14.83 -15.96 0.88
C GLY A 287 14.74 -15.29 -0.49
N PHE A 288 15.86 -14.72 -0.94
CA PHE A 288 16.04 -14.03 -2.21
C PHE A 288 17.49 -14.20 -2.70
N PRO A 289 17.77 -14.35 -4.01
CA PRO A 289 16.82 -14.44 -5.14
C PRO A 289 16.24 -15.84 -5.34
N ARG A 290 16.57 -16.80 -4.46
CA ARG A 290 16.11 -18.19 -4.53
C ARG A 290 15.31 -18.52 -3.26
N PRO A 291 13.99 -18.31 -3.26
CA PRO A 291 13.15 -18.67 -2.12
C PRO A 291 13.21 -20.16 -1.79
N ASP A 292 13.06 -20.53 -0.52
CA ASP A 292 12.90 -21.92 -0.08
C ASP A 292 11.55 -22.47 -0.55
N THR A 293 11.59 -23.15 -1.69
CA THR A 293 10.40 -23.73 -2.32
C THR A 293 9.74 -24.80 -1.47
N ARG A 294 10.51 -25.54 -0.66
CA ARG A 294 9.96 -26.59 0.21
C ARG A 294 9.18 -25.98 1.35
N PHE A 295 9.68 -24.89 1.95
CA PHE A 295 8.92 -24.13 2.95
C PHE A 295 7.61 -23.61 2.36
N ILE A 296 7.69 -22.99 1.18
CA ILE A 296 6.52 -22.41 0.49
C ILE A 296 5.46 -23.48 0.21
N GLU A 297 5.86 -24.64 -0.31
CA GLU A 297 4.94 -25.74 -0.62
C GLU A 297 4.29 -26.32 0.65
N ARG A 298 5.05 -26.47 1.75
CA ARG A 298 4.49 -26.93 3.05
C ARG A 298 3.44 -25.97 3.63
N HIS A 299 3.61 -24.67 3.41
CA HIS A 299 2.77 -23.63 4.01
C HIS A 299 1.88 -22.87 3.03
N ALA A 300 1.71 -23.35 1.79
CA ALA A 300 0.99 -22.65 0.72
C ALA A 300 -0.44 -22.18 1.12
N HIS A 301 -1.07 -22.89 2.04
CA HIS A 301 -2.43 -22.62 2.54
C HIS A 301 -2.48 -22.32 4.05
N ASN A 302 -1.37 -21.91 4.66
CA ASN A 302 -1.34 -21.61 6.10
C ASN A 302 -2.04 -20.26 6.39
N PRO A 303 -3.17 -20.24 7.13
CA PRO A 303 -3.94 -19.02 7.40
C PRO A 303 -3.23 -18.05 8.36
N HIS A 304 -2.11 -18.45 8.96
CA HIS A 304 -1.29 -17.61 9.82
C HIS A 304 -0.22 -16.83 9.05
N ILE A 305 0.05 -17.17 7.78
CA ILE A 305 0.93 -16.38 6.93
C ILE A 305 0.09 -15.31 6.24
N ILE A 306 0.29 -14.03 6.62
CA ILE A 306 -0.46 -12.91 6.03
C ILE A 306 0.15 -12.39 4.74
N ALA A 307 1.44 -12.63 4.49
CA ALA A 307 2.05 -12.42 3.19
C ALA A 307 3.43 -13.10 3.09
N TYR A 308 3.88 -13.35 1.85
CA TYR A 308 5.24 -13.74 1.52
C TYR A 308 6.02 -12.54 0.94
N MET A 309 7.06 -12.11 1.63
CA MET A 309 7.96 -11.05 1.19
C MET A 309 8.91 -11.55 0.11
N ILE A 310 8.93 -10.87 -1.03
CA ILE A 310 9.89 -11.10 -2.13
C ILE A 310 11.29 -10.67 -1.69
N LYS A 311 11.43 -9.40 -1.29
CA LYS A 311 12.68 -8.76 -0.87
C LYS A 311 12.37 -7.49 -0.07
N ASP A 312 13.33 -7.13 0.77
CA ASP A 312 13.39 -5.85 1.46
C ASP A 312 14.20 -4.82 0.64
N GLU A 313 13.64 -3.64 0.40
CA GLU A 313 14.27 -2.48 -0.26
C GLU A 313 15.01 -2.78 -1.58
N PRO A 314 14.39 -3.44 -2.57
CA PRO A 314 15.03 -3.76 -3.86
C PRO A 314 15.35 -2.51 -4.70
N ASP A 315 14.66 -1.40 -4.47
CA ASP A 315 14.77 -0.14 -5.21
C ASP A 315 16.02 0.67 -4.82
N TRP A 316 16.66 0.33 -3.71
CA TRP A 316 17.99 0.83 -3.30
C TRP A 316 19.13 -0.19 -3.50
N THR A 317 18.80 -1.44 -3.83
CA THR A 317 19.83 -2.46 -4.07
C THR A 317 20.56 -2.18 -5.38
N GLU A 318 21.88 -2.15 -5.35
CA GLU A 318 22.66 -1.96 -6.58
C GLU A 318 22.70 -3.27 -7.39
N PRO A 319 22.65 -3.22 -8.73
CA PRO A 319 22.68 -4.43 -9.56
C PRO A 319 23.86 -5.36 -9.28
N ARG A 320 25.04 -4.81 -8.92
CA ARG A 320 26.23 -5.61 -8.60
C ARG A 320 26.05 -6.52 -7.38
N GLU A 321 25.10 -6.23 -6.50
CA GLU A 321 24.79 -7.06 -5.33
C GLU A 321 24.01 -8.32 -5.70
N VAL A 322 23.49 -8.38 -6.93
CA VAL A 322 22.61 -9.45 -7.42
C VAL A 322 23.02 -9.90 -8.82
N ASP A 323 24.31 -10.20 -9.02
CA ASP A 323 24.86 -10.70 -10.30
C ASP A 323 24.52 -9.81 -11.52
N HIS A 324 24.47 -8.49 -11.33
CA HIS A 324 24.11 -7.49 -12.35
C HIS A 324 22.70 -7.63 -12.93
N TRP A 325 21.79 -8.30 -12.21
CA TRP A 325 20.38 -8.32 -12.58
C TRP A 325 19.71 -6.95 -12.43
N HIS A 326 18.81 -6.63 -13.34
CA HIS A 326 17.85 -5.54 -13.16
C HIS A 326 16.83 -5.94 -12.09
N LEU A 327 16.84 -5.23 -10.96
CA LEU A 327 16.08 -5.60 -9.76
C LEU A 327 14.57 -5.77 -10.01
N PRO A 328 13.86 -4.90 -10.76
CA PRO A 328 12.45 -5.13 -11.10
C PRO A 328 12.21 -6.46 -11.82
N THR A 329 13.08 -6.83 -12.78
CA THR A 329 12.97 -8.11 -13.50
C THR A 329 13.13 -9.28 -12.54
N LEU A 330 14.13 -9.20 -11.65
CA LEU A 330 14.41 -10.27 -10.69
C LEU A 330 13.27 -10.43 -9.66
N CYS A 331 12.72 -9.33 -9.15
CA CYS A 331 11.57 -9.34 -8.25
C CYS A 331 10.35 -9.99 -8.91
N GLU A 332 10.10 -9.69 -10.20
CA GLU A 332 9.02 -10.32 -10.96
C GLU A 332 9.19 -11.84 -11.06
N ARG A 333 10.41 -12.30 -11.38
CA ARG A 333 10.72 -13.74 -11.45
C ARG A 333 10.54 -14.43 -10.11
N VAL A 334 10.95 -13.80 -9.02
CA VAL A 334 10.75 -14.34 -7.66
C VAL A 334 9.27 -14.36 -7.30
N ALA A 335 8.50 -13.32 -7.64
CA ALA A 335 7.06 -13.30 -7.43
C ALA A 335 6.37 -14.46 -8.16
N GLN A 336 6.84 -14.82 -9.36
CA GLN A 336 6.32 -15.94 -10.13
C GLN A 336 6.52 -17.29 -9.42
N VAL A 337 7.62 -17.49 -8.68
CA VAL A 337 7.88 -18.72 -7.90
C VAL A 337 6.75 -19.01 -6.90
N PHE A 338 6.21 -17.96 -6.25
CA PHE A 338 5.08 -18.07 -5.33
C PHE A 338 3.77 -18.36 -6.06
N ARG A 339 3.53 -17.72 -7.21
CA ARG A 339 2.31 -17.93 -8.02
C ARG A 339 2.24 -19.32 -8.61
N ASP A 340 3.35 -19.85 -9.11
CA ASP A 340 3.45 -21.21 -9.66
C ASP A 340 3.14 -22.28 -8.60
N ARG A 341 3.35 -21.94 -7.32
CA ARG A 341 3.02 -22.79 -6.16
C ARG A 341 1.63 -22.55 -5.60
N GLN A 342 0.84 -21.69 -6.22
CA GLN A 342 -0.55 -21.41 -5.87
C GLN A 342 -0.75 -21.04 -4.40
N VAL A 343 0.20 -20.27 -3.83
CA VAL A 343 0.09 -19.81 -2.45
C VAL A 343 -1.18 -18.97 -2.26
N SER A 344 -1.94 -19.26 -1.22
CA SER A 344 -3.17 -18.51 -0.90
C SER A 344 -2.87 -17.13 -0.31
N SER A 345 -1.77 -17.00 0.45
CA SER A 345 -1.32 -15.75 1.04
C SER A 345 -0.76 -14.78 -0.02
N PRO A 346 -0.99 -13.47 0.11
CA PRO A 346 -0.48 -12.49 -0.83
C PRO A 346 1.04 -12.48 -0.92
N VAL A 347 1.55 -12.12 -2.09
CA VAL A 347 2.95 -11.77 -2.29
C VAL A 347 3.13 -10.30 -1.95
N TYR A 348 4.18 -9.99 -1.21
CA TYR A 348 4.47 -8.69 -0.65
C TYR A 348 5.87 -8.21 -1.09
N LEU A 349 6.03 -6.91 -1.27
CA LEU A 349 7.33 -6.29 -1.53
C LEU A 349 7.49 -5.06 -0.63
N ASN A 350 8.60 -5.00 0.12
CA ASN A 350 8.94 -3.79 0.82
C ASN A 350 9.86 -2.94 -0.04
N LEU A 351 9.47 -1.71 -0.33
CA LEU A 351 10.29 -0.73 -1.04
C LEU A 351 10.93 0.21 -0.02
N ALA A 352 12.05 0.80 -0.40
CA ALA A 352 12.58 1.94 0.30
C ALA A 352 11.80 3.20 -0.12
N ARG A 353 12.42 4.36 0.02
CA ARG A 353 11.86 5.64 -0.45
C ARG A 353 12.48 5.92 -1.81
N SER A 354 11.71 5.71 -2.88
CA SER A 354 12.20 5.96 -4.24
C SER A 354 11.13 6.50 -5.20
N ARG A 355 11.55 7.36 -6.14
CA ARG A 355 10.77 7.68 -7.35
C ARG A 355 10.47 6.48 -8.23
N ARG A 356 11.16 5.36 -8.02
CA ARG A 356 11.08 4.14 -8.82
C ARG A 356 9.89 3.24 -8.49
N PHE A 357 8.97 3.67 -7.62
CA PHE A 357 7.79 2.87 -7.24
C PHE A 357 7.05 2.27 -8.44
N GLY A 358 6.88 3.02 -9.54
CA GLY A 358 6.23 2.51 -10.76
C GLY A 358 6.89 1.27 -11.39
N GLU A 359 8.18 1.05 -11.17
CA GLU A 359 8.90 -0.13 -11.67
C GLU A 359 8.52 -1.41 -10.91
N PHE A 360 8.09 -1.28 -9.64
CA PHE A 360 7.91 -2.39 -8.71
C PHE A 360 6.48 -2.58 -8.21
N ALA A 361 5.70 -1.51 -8.09
CA ALA A 361 4.46 -1.45 -7.30
C ALA A 361 3.35 -2.41 -7.77
N THR A 362 3.39 -2.89 -9.02
CA THR A 362 2.43 -3.88 -9.57
C THR A 362 2.99 -5.29 -9.67
N ILE A 363 4.22 -5.53 -9.18
CA ILE A 363 4.80 -6.87 -9.05
C ILE A 363 4.09 -7.66 -7.92
N PRO A 364 4.04 -7.17 -6.67
CA PRO A 364 3.40 -7.90 -5.56
C PRO A 364 1.87 -7.76 -5.60
N ASP A 365 1.17 -8.48 -4.73
CA ASP A 365 -0.24 -8.22 -4.42
C ASP A 365 -0.40 -7.09 -3.39
N ILE A 366 0.63 -6.87 -2.56
CA ILE A 366 0.71 -5.79 -1.58
C ILE A 366 2.07 -5.13 -1.70
N ALA A 367 2.10 -3.86 -2.13
CA ALA A 367 3.30 -3.05 -2.06
C ALA A 367 3.39 -2.36 -0.70
N CYS A 368 4.60 -2.09 -0.23
CA CYS A 368 4.86 -1.34 1.00
C CYS A 368 6.09 -0.46 0.81
N TYR A 369 6.27 0.50 1.71
CA TYR A 369 7.51 1.25 1.77
C TYR A 369 7.87 1.76 3.17
N ASP A 370 9.15 2.05 3.34
CA ASP A 370 9.75 2.61 4.55
C ASP A 370 9.53 4.12 4.68
N ALA A 371 8.98 4.60 5.79
CA ALA A 371 8.59 6.01 5.93
C ALA A 371 9.12 6.66 7.21
N TYR A 372 10.44 6.78 7.32
CA TYR A 372 11.11 7.29 8.51
C TYR A 372 11.67 8.71 8.29
N ARG A 373 10.97 9.75 8.76
CA ARG A 373 11.37 11.16 8.52
C ARG A 373 12.23 11.77 9.62
N VAL A 374 12.52 11.01 10.66
CA VAL A 374 13.24 11.49 11.85
C VAL A 374 14.25 10.46 12.31
N GLY A 375 15.49 10.87 12.51
CA GLY A 375 16.59 10.04 12.98
C GLY A 375 17.17 9.10 11.92
N ALA A 376 16.33 8.49 11.08
CA ALA A 376 16.79 7.57 10.05
C ALA A 376 17.64 8.27 8.97
N PRO A 377 18.64 7.57 8.38
CA PRO A 377 19.25 7.97 7.13
C PRO A 377 18.20 8.14 6.01
N MET A 378 18.38 9.14 5.14
CA MET A 378 17.43 9.48 4.09
C MET A 378 18.14 9.77 2.77
N PRO A 379 17.62 9.27 1.63
CA PRO A 379 18.25 9.45 0.31
C PRO A 379 17.83 10.76 -0.37
N ASP A 380 16.71 11.36 0.09
CA ASP A 380 16.20 12.61 -0.41
C ASP A 380 16.99 13.77 0.21
N LEU A 381 17.04 14.90 -0.51
CA LEU A 381 17.72 16.10 -0.01
C LEU A 381 17.07 16.55 1.30
N SER A 382 17.71 16.19 2.40
CA SER A 382 17.23 16.47 3.73
C SER A 382 17.75 17.83 4.22
N PRO A 383 16.90 18.67 4.84
CA PRO A 383 17.35 19.94 5.41
C PRO A 383 18.33 19.76 6.57
N ALA A 384 18.30 18.60 7.23
CA ALA A 384 19.25 18.22 8.27
C ALA A 384 19.64 16.73 8.14
N PRO A 385 20.85 16.33 8.58
CA PRO A 385 21.28 14.92 8.51
C PRO A 385 20.45 13.98 9.41
N TRP A 386 19.69 14.53 10.37
CA TRP A 386 18.95 13.79 11.39
C TRP A 386 17.42 13.91 11.25
N GLY A 387 16.91 14.64 10.26
CA GLY A 387 15.47 14.84 10.11
C GLY A 387 15.09 15.56 8.83
N ASN A 388 13.88 15.27 8.32
CA ASN A 388 13.32 15.83 7.10
C ASN A 388 11.87 16.28 7.28
N LEU A 389 11.25 16.81 6.24
CA LEU A 389 9.86 17.24 6.23
C LEU A 389 8.92 16.05 6.52
N LEU A 390 8.07 16.17 7.54
CA LEU A 390 7.13 15.11 7.92
C LEU A 390 6.11 14.86 6.80
N GLU A 391 5.69 15.91 6.09
CA GLU A 391 4.76 15.84 4.97
C GLU A 391 5.25 14.96 3.79
N LEU A 392 6.54 14.61 3.75
CA LEU A 392 7.03 13.62 2.78
C LEU A 392 6.50 12.21 3.07
N ALA A 393 6.11 11.90 4.31
CA ALA A 393 5.40 10.63 4.59
C ALA A 393 4.10 10.54 3.76
N ALA A 394 3.27 11.60 3.74
CA ALA A 394 2.10 11.66 2.88
C ALA A 394 2.48 11.62 1.39
N THR A 395 3.48 12.40 0.98
CA THR A 395 3.88 12.51 -0.43
C THR A 395 4.28 11.16 -1.02
N TYR A 396 5.16 10.40 -0.35
CA TYR A 396 5.54 9.07 -0.82
C TYR A 396 4.38 8.07 -0.74
N THR A 397 3.47 8.20 0.22
CA THR A 397 2.26 7.37 0.27
C THR A 397 1.34 7.61 -0.93
N GLU A 398 1.15 8.88 -1.33
CA GLU A 398 0.37 9.25 -2.52
C GLU A 398 1.01 8.66 -3.79
N ASP A 399 2.34 8.75 -3.92
CA ASP A 399 3.09 8.19 -5.04
C ASP A 399 3.00 6.66 -5.09
N LEU A 400 3.21 5.96 -3.97
CA LEU A 400 3.11 4.49 -3.93
C LEU A 400 1.71 4.04 -4.33
N ARG A 401 0.68 4.67 -3.74
CA ARG A 401 -0.72 4.37 -4.07
C ARG A 401 -0.98 4.51 -5.56
N ALA A 402 -0.65 5.65 -6.15
CA ALA A 402 -0.91 5.90 -7.58
C ALA A 402 -0.26 4.86 -8.50
N ASN A 403 0.89 4.30 -8.09
CA ASN A 403 1.60 3.28 -8.85
C ASN A 403 1.11 1.83 -8.59
N CYS A 404 0.44 1.54 -7.47
CA CYS A 404 -0.10 0.19 -7.17
C CYS A 404 -1.61 0.02 -7.38
N GLU A 405 -2.40 1.11 -7.43
CA GLU A 405 -3.87 1.07 -7.63
C GLU A 405 -4.26 0.10 -8.77
N PRO A 406 -5.24 -0.82 -8.61
CA PRO A 406 -6.17 -0.97 -7.49
C PRO A 406 -5.68 -1.88 -6.36
N LEU A 407 -4.41 -2.31 -6.37
CA LEU A 407 -3.86 -3.18 -5.33
C LEU A 407 -3.73 -2.40 -4.00
N PRO A 408 -3.95 -3.05 -2.85
CA PRO A 408 -3.73 -2.42 -1.56
C PRO A 408 -2.23 -2.21 -1.33
N PHE A 409 -1.93 -1.25 -0.46
CA PHE A 409 -0.58 -1.01 0.02
C PHE A 409 -0.54 -0.93 1.55
N TRP A 410 0.61 -1.29 2.11
CA TRP A 410 0.94 -1.10 3.52
C TRP A 410 2.03 -0.05 3.66
N VAL A 411 2.32 0.32 4.90
CA VAL A 411 3.43 1.22 5.21
C VAL A 411 4.25 0.68 6.36
N TRP A 412 5.57 0.88 6.30
CA TRP A 412 6.40 0.87 7.49
C TRP A 412 6.45 2.28 8.09
N ALA A 413 5.67 2.49 9.14
CA ALA A 413 5.66 3.72 9.90
C ALA A 413 6.88 3.80 10.84
N GLN A 414 7.31 5.04 11.11
CA GLN A 414 8.35 5.33 12.09
C GLN A 414 7.95 4.77 13.47
N GLY A 415 8.68 3.75 13.93
CA GLY A 415 8.53 3.21 15.28
C GLY A 415 9.45 3.87 16.30
N ALA A 416 9.50 3.29 17.50
CA ALA A 416 10.38 3.71 18.61
C ALA A 416 11.84 3.25 18.41
N HIS A 417 12.32 3.25 17.17
CA HIS A 417 13.68 2.83 16.84
C HIS A 417 14.71 3.88 17.30
N PRO A 418 15.83 3.45 17.89
CA PRO A 418 16.91 4.34 18.25
C PRO A 418 17.83 4.66 17.07
N TRP A 419 17.98 5.93 16.75
CA TRP A 419 18.83 6.48 15.70
C TRP A 419 19.94 7.34 16.29
N ASP A 420 21.18 7.08 15.89
CA ASP A 420 22.35 7.79 16.42
C ASP A 420 22.51 9.18 15.82
N GLU A 421 22.00 9.38 14.61
CA GLU A 421 22.11 10.58 13.80
C GLU A 421 21.59 11.82 14.54
N ARG A 422 20.64 11.64 15.46
CA ARG A 422 19.99 12.73 16.22
C ARG A 422 20.46 12.82 17.68
N VAL A 423 21.36 11.96 18.14
CA VAL A 423 21.81 11.98 19.55
C VAL A 423 22.67 13.20 19.86
N TRP A 424 23.51 13.62 18.93
CA TRP A 424 24.34 14.81 19.07
C TRP A 424 24.16 15.70 17.84
N VAL A 425 23.55 16.86 18.03
CA VAL A 425 23.33 17.84 16.96
C VAL A 425 23.97 19.15 17.37
N GLU A 426 24.91 19.64 16.56
CA GLU A 426 25.59 20.93 16.80
C GLU A 426 26.21 21.03 18.21
N GLY A 427 26.74 19.92 18.72
CA GLY A 427 27.36 19.84 20.05
C GLY A 427 26.36 19.79 21.22
N GLN A 428 25.05 19.73 20.95
CA GLN A 428 24.01 19.59 21.95
C GLN A 428 23.45 18.18 21.96
N LEU A 429 23.10 17.68 23.15
CA LEU A 429 22.36 16.42 23.28
C LEU A 429 21.00 16.60 22.58
N GLY A 430 20.65 15.68 21.70
CA GLY A 430 19.36 15.56 21.03
C GLY A 430 18.55 14.38 21.57
N ARG A 431 17.88 13.66 20.67
CA ARG A 431 17.11 12.43 21.00
C ARG A 431 17.62 11.26 20.20
N ALA A 432 17.65 10.07 20.82
CA ALA A 432 17.88 8.82 20.10
C ALA A 432 16.59 8.29 19.45
N CYS A 433 15.42 8.52 20.04
CA CYS A 433 14.14 8.05 19.50
C CYS A 433 13.26 9.23 19.05
N PRO A 434 12.40 9.04 18.04
CA PRO A 434 11.36 10.01 17.68
C PRO A 434 10.51 10.40 18.89
N THR A 435 10.00 11.63 18.89
CA THR A 435 9.00 12.09 19.86
C THR A 435 7.64 11.43 19.59
N PRO A 436 6.77 11.33 20.60
CA PRO A 436 5.38 10.89 20.41
C PRO A 436 4.63 11.63 19.29
N GLU A 437 4.84 12.94 19.16
CA GLU A 437 4.21 13.78 18.15
C GLU A 437 4.71 13.44 16.74
N GLU A 438 6.02 13.24 16.56
CA GLU A 438 6.62 12.87 15.27
C GLU A 438 6.12 11.50 14.78
N ILE A 439 5.96 10.52 15.68
CA ILE A 439 5.41 9.19 15.36
C ILE A 439 3.97 9.32 14.87
N ARG A 440 3.15 10.04 15.65
CA ARG A 440 1.72 10.21 15.41
C ARG A 440 1.42 10.97 14.13
N VAL A 441 2.11 12.09 13.89
CA VAL A 441 1.93 12.92 12.68
C VAL A 441 2.28 12.12 11.43
N GLN A 442 3.40 11.38 11.43
CA GLN A 442 3.77 10.55 10.29
C GLN A 442 2.74 9.44 10.03
N LEU A 443 2.27 8.75 11.07
CA LEU A 443 1.22 7.74 10.93
C LEU A 443 -0.07 8.34 10.35
N TRP A 444 -0.53 9.49 10.87
CA TRP A 444 -1.75 10.16 10.41
C TRP A 444 -1.69 10.53 8.93
N LEU A 445 -0.53 11.03 8.48
CA LEU A 445 -0.29 11.36 7.08
C LEU A 445 -0.49 10.13 6.18
N GLN A 446 0.01 8.96 6.60
CA GLN A 446 -0.11 7.71 5.82
C GLN A 446 -1.53 7.13 5.86
N LEU A 447 -2.14 7.08 7.05
CA LEU A 447 -3.51 6.59 7.21
C LEU A 447 -4.49 7.43 6.39
N GLY A 448 -4.35 8.76 6.42
CA GLY A 448 -5.18 9.68 5.64
C GLY A 448 -5.08 9.48 4.12
N ARG A 449 -4.12 8.70 3.61
CA ARG A 449 -3.97 8.34 2.19
C ARG A 449 -4.49 6.95 1.84
N GLY A 450 -5.01 6.21 2.82
CA GLY A 450 -5.70 4.93 2.61
C GLY A 450 -4.81 3.71 2.81
N ALA A 451 -3.74 3.80 3.61
CA ALA A 451 -2.93 2.64 3.96
C ALA A 451 -3.80 1.50 4.53
N LYS A 452 -3.57 0.27 4.07
CA LYS A 452 -4.36 -0.92 4.44
C LYS A 452 -3.66 -1.82 5.45
N GLY A 453 -2.61 -1.31 6.08
CA GLY A 453 -1.79 -2.00 7.06
C GLY A 453 -0.66 -1.09 7.54
N VAL A 454 -0.30 -1.25 8.81
CA VAL A 454 0.77 -0.47 9.45
C VAL A 454 1.74 -1.45 10.06
N LEU A 455 2.97 -1.40 9.58
CA LEU A 455 4.09 -2.12 10.14
C LEU A 455 5.02 -1.08 10.78
N TRP A 456 5.66 -1.41 11.89
CA TRP A 456 6.49 -0.46 12.62
C TRP A 456 7.95 -0.87 12.60
N PHE A 457 8.83 0.06 12.22
CA PHE A 457 10.27 -0.14 12.28
C PHE A 457 10.87 0.79 13.35
N THR A 458 11.19 0.28 14.54
CA THR A 458 10.88 -1.03 15.10
C THR A 458 10.24 -0.80 16.49
N THR A 459 10.26 -1.77 17.40
CA THR A 459 9.92 -1.55 18.82
C THR A 459 11.10 -1.03 19.64
N PHE A 460 10.90 -0.68 20.90
CA PHE A 460 11.98 -0.30 21.82
C PHE A 460 12.34 -1.46 22.76
N LEU A 461 13.63 -1.76 22.91
CA LEU A 461 14.15 -2.72 23.89
C LEU A 461 15.13 -2.00 24.82
N GLU A 462 14.70 -1.79 26.07
CA GLU A 462 15.42 -0.94 27.01
C GLU A 462 16.82 -1.45 27.34
N GLU A 463 16.96 -2.72 27.73
CA GLU A 463 18.25 -3.24 28.21
C GLU A 463 19.33 -3.28 27.12
N PRO A 464 19.07 -3.76 25.88
CA PRO A 464 20.01 -3.62 24.77
C PRO A 464 20.39 -2.16 24.49
N PHE A 465 19.41 -1.25 24.49
CA PHE A 465 19.64 0.17 24.23
C PHE A 465 20.51 0.83 25.31
N ARG A 466 20.22 0.55 26.57
CA ARG A 466 20.97 1.02 27.74
C ARG A 466 22.43 0.57 27.65
N ARG A 467 22.67 -0.71 27.41
CA ARG A 467 24.03 -1.25 27.24
C ARG A 467 24.77 -0.59 26.08
N TYR A 468 24.09 -0.40 24.96
CA TYR A 468 24.66 0.25 23.78
C TYR A 468 25.16 1.67 24.09
N TYR A 469 24.32 2.53 24.67
CA TYR A 469 24.73 3.90 24.97
C TYR A 469 25.70 4.01 26.14
N MET A 470 25.64 3.12 27.14
CA MET A 470 26.68 3.03 28.18
C MET A 470 28.06 2.75 27.57
N GLN A 471 28.13 1.91 26.53
CA GLN A 471 29.39 1.65 25.83
C GLN A 471 29.79 2.79 24.91
N ARG A 472 28.85 3.31 24.09
CA ARG A 472 29.11 4.36 23.10
C ARG A 472 29.56 5.67 23.74
N LEU A 473 29.00 6.00 24.90
CA LEU A 473 29.31 7.22 25.66
C LEU A 473 30.42 7.00 26.71
N ARG A 474 31.20 5.92 26.60
CA ARG A 474 32.32 5.62 27.51
C ARG A 474 33.30 6.79 27.74
N PRO A 475 33.59 7.67 26.75
CA PRO A 475 34.44 8.84 26.99
C PRO A 475 33.92 9.85 28.02
N LEU A 476 32.60 9.86 28.30
CA LEU A 476 32.03 10.73 29.32
C LEU A 476 32.31 10.20 30.74
N PRO A 477 32.43 11.09 31.75
CA PRO A 477 32.46 10.71 33.16
C PRO A 477 31.28 9.81 33.53
N GLU A 478 31.48 8.85 34.42
CA GLU A 478 30.46 7.82 34.73
C GLU A 478 29.12 8.38 35.18
N SER A 479 29.11 9.44 35.99
CA SER A 479 27.90 10.10 36.47
C SER A 479 27.14 10.80 35.33
N GLU A 480 27.85 11.50 34.45
CA GLU A 480 27.27 12.18 33.28
C GLU A 480 26.77 11.18 32.25
N ARG A 481 27.56 10.14 31.98
CA ARG A 481 27.20 9.02 31.12
C ARG A 481 25.91 8.35 31.57
N SER A 482 25.83 7.96 32.85
CA SER A 482 24.65 7.30 33.41
C SER A 482 23.41 8.18 33.29
N ARG A 483 23.51 9.45 33.67
CA ARG A 483 22.41 10.42 33.52
C ARG A 483 21.94 10.58 32.07
N THR A 484 22.89 10.66 31.13
CA THR A 484 22.59 10.82 29.69
C THR A 484 21.89 9.58 29.15
N VAL A 485 22.36 8.38 29.51
CA VAL A 485 21.74 7.12 29.12
C VAL A 485 20.31 7.01 29.67
N GLU A 486 20.06 7.36 30.93
CA GLU A 486 18.69 7.35 31.46
C GLU A 486 17.76 8.32 30.72
N GLN A 487 18.27 9.51 30.36
CA GLN A 487 17.49 10.46 29.56
C GLN A 487 17.14 9.87 28.18
N LEU A 488 18.11 9.24 27.51
CA LEU A 488 17.88 8.57 26.23
C LEU A 488 16.92 7.37 26.35
N VAL A 489 16.98 6.62 27.45
CA VAL A 489 16.03 5.52 27.75
C VAL A 489 14.62 6.07 27.95
N ALA A 490 14.47 7.17 28.69
CA ALA A 490 13.18 7.83 28.87
C ALA A 490 12.55 8.22 27.53
N HIS A 491 13.35 8.78 26.60
CA HIS A 491 12.88 9.10 25.25
C HIS A 491 12.36 7.85 24.49
N GLY A 492 13.04 6.71 24.62
CA GLY A 492 12.61 5.45 24.01
C GLY A 492 11.33 4.90 24.63
N ARG A 493 11.17 4.99 25.95
CA ARG A 493 9.93 4.60 26.65
C ARG A 493 8.74 5.45 26.20
N GLU A 494 8.89 6.77 26.11
CA GLU A 494 7.85 7.69 25.62
C GLU A 494 7.39 7.32 24.20
N ALA A 495 8.34 7.12 23.28
CA ALA A 495 8.07 6.73 21.90
C ALA A 495 7.30 5.40 21.82
N TYR A 496 7.66 4.44 22.67
CA TYR A 496 7.08 3.10 22.65
C TYR A 496 5.69 3.02 23.30
N GLU A 497 5.47 3.80 24.35
CA GLU A 497 4.13 3.96 24.92
C GLU A 497 3.18 4.65 23.93
N GLU A 498 3.67 5.64 23.18
CA GLU A 498 2.90 6.24 22.11
C GLU A 498 2.54 5.24 21.02
N GLN A 499 3.50 4.45 20.53
CA GLN A 499 3.26 3.38 19.58
C GLN A 499 2.19 2.38 20.08
N THR A 500 2.24 2.04 21.37
CA THR A 500 1.26 1.17 22.03
C THR A 500 -0.15 1.80 22.03
N ARG A 501 -0.25 3.09 22.34
CA ARG A 501 -1.51 3.83 22.29
C ARG A 501 -2.08 3.88 20.87
N LEU A 502 -1.24 4.10 19.87
CA LEU A 502 -1.61 4.10 18.46
C LEU A 502 -2.07 2.73 17.98
N ASN A 503 -1.43 1.64 18.41
CA ASN A 503 -1.89 0.29 18.11
C ASN A 503 -3.31 0.02 18.62
N ARG A 504 -3.65 0.49 19.83
CA ARG A 504 -5.01 0.37 20.37
C ARG A 504 -6.01 1.14 19.51
N PHE A 505 -5.67 2.37 19.11
CA PHE A 505 -6.50 3.15 18.19
C PHE A 505 -6.71 2.42 16.85
N LEU A 506 -5.62 1.95 16.22
CA LEU A 506 -5.69 1.21 14.95
C LEU A 506 -6.61 -0.01 15.04
N LYS A 507 -6.56 -0.77 16.14
CA LYS A 507 -7.47 -1.91 16.36
C LYS A 507 -8.95 -1.53 16.31
N THR A 508 -9.30 -0.32 16.74
CA THR A 508 -10.71 0.14 16.74
C THR A 508 -11.20 0.57 15.35
N VAL A 509 -10.31 1.11 14.51
CA VAL A 509 -10.70 1.70 13.21
C VAL A 509 -10.35 0.85 11.98
N ARG A 510 -9.55 -0.21 12.13
CA ARG A 510 -8.99 -0.97 10.99
C ARG A 510 -10.03 -1.55 10.04
N GLU A 511 -11.18 -2.01 10.55
CA GLU A 511 -12.24 -2.58 9.72
C GLU A 511 -12.89 -1.52 8.81
N TRP A 512 -13.00 -0.27 9.29
CA TRP A 512 -13.43 0.86 8.48
C TRP A 512 -12.36 1.22 7.45
N LEU A 513 -11.10 1.34 7.86
CA LEU A 513 -9.98 1.66 6.97
C LEU A 513 -9.86 0.69 5.80
N LEU A 514 -10.09 -0.60 6.03
CA LEU A 514 -10.11 -1.59 4.94
C LEU A 514 -11.14 -1.21 3.87
N ARG A 515 -12.34 -0.74 4.22
CA ARG A 515 -13.44 -0.45 3.28
C ARG A 515 -13.47 0.98 2.72
N MET A 516 -12.51 1.82 3.07
CA MET A 516 -12.49 3.23 2.67
C MET A 516 -11.35 3.55 1.72
N GLU A 517 -11.60 4.41 0.74
CA GLU A 517 -10.61 4.82 -0.26
C GLU A 517 -10.34 6.32 -0.22
N TRP A 518 -9.14 6.72 -0.65
CA TRP A 518 -8.78 8.13 -0.66
C TRP A 518 -9.56 8.91 -1.70
N ALA A 519 -10.34 9.88 -1.23
CA ALA A 519 -11.17 10.77 -2.03
C ALA A 519 -10.53 12.17 -2.21
N GLY A 520 -9.22 12.27 -2.02
CA GLY A 520 -8.48 13.52 -2.16
C GLY A 520 -8.39 14.32 -0.86
N ARG A 521 -8.36 15.64 -1.00
CA ARG A 521 -8.16 16.58 0.12
C ARG A 521 -9.40 17.42 0.36
N ALA A 522 -9.70 17.68 1.62
CA ALA A 522 -10.66 18.68 2.02
C ALA A 522 -10.03 20.08 1.98
N THR A 523 -10.88 21.11 1.99
CA THR A 523 -10.43 22.50 2.04
C THR A 523 -10.44 23.01 3.47
N VAL A 524 -9.29 23.48 3.97
CA VAL A 524 -9.21 24.21 5.25
C VAL A 524 -9.56 25.67 4.99
N GLU A 525 -10.74 26.11 5.44
CA GLU A 525 -11.24 27.47 5.25
C GLU A 525 -10.67 28.42 6.31
N GLN A 526 -10.47 27.92 7.52
CA GLN A 526 -9.99 28.68 8.68
C GLN A 526 -9.17 27.78 9.60
N ALA A 527 -8.07 28.32 10.14
CA ALA A 527 -7.22 27.77 11.20
C ALA A 527 -6.19 28.85 11.59
N THR A 528 -5.38 28.62 12.62
CA THR A 528 -4.23 29.51 12.95
C THR A 528 -3.27 29.64 11.76
N GLU A 529 -2.86 28.52 11.16
CA GLU A 529 -2.03 28.48 9.95
C GLU A 529 -2.65 27.52 8.92
N PRO A 530 -3.68 27.94 8.14
CA PRO A 530 -4.46 27.06 7.27
C PRO A 530 -3.63 26.30 6.23
N LYS A 531 -2.58 26.93 5.70
CA LYS A 531 -1.68 26.32 4.72
C LYS A 531 -0.74 25.26 5.32
N ARG A 532 -0.63 25.21 6.66
CA ARG A 532 0.15 24.23 7.43
C ARG A 532 -0.77 23.25 8.16
N LEU A 533 -1.99 23.04 7.66
CA LEU A 533 -2.89 22.00 8.12
C LEU A 533 -3.26 21.10 6.94
N ASP A 534 -2.79 19.86 6.97
CA ASP A 534 -3.18 18.84 5.99
C ASP A 534 -4.56 18.27 6.36
N ALA A 535 -5.42 18.12 5.35
CA ALA A 535 -6.81 17.69 5.51
C ALA A 535 -7.15 16.65 4.44
N SER A 536 -6.99 15.37 4.76
CA SER A 536 -7.12 14.26 3.82
C SER A 536 -8.40 13.49 4.03
N LEU A 537 -9.11 13.15 2.96
CA LEU A 537 -10.41 12.48 3.03
C LEU A 537 -10.31 11.02 2.61
N LEU A 538 -10.77 10.13 3.48
CA LEU A 538 -11.12 8.77 3.12
C LEU A 538 -12.64 8.65 3.04
N LEU A 539 -13.13 7.90 2.05
CA LEU A 539 -14.54 7.67 1.81
C LEU A 539 -14.81 6.19 1.63
N GLY A 540 -15.76 5.66 2.38
CA GLY A 540 -16.42 4.38 2.17
C GLY A 540 -17.91 4.59 1.87
N GLU A 541 -18.64 3.50 1.66
CA GLU A 541 -20.08 3.59 1.37
C GLU A 541 -20.94 4.09 2.54
N HIS A 542 -20.54 3.74 3.78
CA HIS A 542 -21.27 4.04 5.00
C HIS A 542 -20.55 5.07 5.89
N GLU A 543 -19.23 5.13 5.79
CA GLU A 543 -18.37 5.98 6.60
C GLU A 543 -17.50 6.89 5.72
N ALA A 544 -17.22 8.11 6.19
CA ALA A 544 -16.19 8.99 5.64
C ALA A 544 -15.32 9.50 6.79
N ALA A 545 -14.02 9.69 6.57
CA ALA A 545 -13.09 10.13 7.60
C ALA A 545 -12.21 11.25 7.06
N LEU A 546 -12.32 12.43 7.67
CA LEU A 546 -11.39 13.51 7.47
C LEU A 546 -10.23 13.37 8.46
N TRP A 547 -9.02 13.21 7.95
CA TRP A 547 -7.77 13.18 8.70
C TRP A 547 -7.15 14.57 8.71
N LEU A 548 -7.02 15.16 9.88
CA LEU A 548 -6.38 16.45 10.08
C LEU A 548 -4.99 16.25 10.67
N THR A 549 -3.98 16.86 10.04
CA THR A 549 -2.59 16.74 10.48
C THR A 549 -1.90 18.11 10.47
N ASN A 550 -1.40 18.52 11.64
CA ASN A 550 -0.68 19.77 11.80
C ASN A 550 0.72 19.66 11.22
N LEU A 551 1.03 20.55 10.28
CA LEU A 551 2.36 20.71 9.70
C LEU A 551 3.02 22.01 10.20
N ALA A 552 2.37 22.81 11.05
CA ALA A 552 2.99 24.02 11.59
C ALA A 552 4.02 23.63 12.66
N TYR A 553 5.25 23.35 12.25
CA TYR A 553 6.34 23.02 13.16
C TYR A 553 7.67 23.64 12.72
N GLU A 554 8.59 23.69 13.66
CA GLU A 554 10.01 23.95 13.42
C GLU A 554 10.82 22.69 13.77
N MET A 555 11.79 22.33 12.91
CA MET A 555 12.68 21.21 13.20
C MET A 555 13.62 21.58 14.35
N HIS A 556 13.72 20.73 15.36
CA HIS A 556 14.63 20.95 16.49
C HIS A 556 15.27 19.61 16.96
N PRO A 557 16.53 19.61 17.43
CA PRO A 557 17.24 18.39 17.85
C PRO A 557 16.50 17.54 18.89
N GLN A 558 15.75 18.21 19.77
CA GLN A 558 14.95 17.58 20.84
C GLN A 558 13.53 17.17 20.42
N GLY A 559 13.11 17.37 19.18
CA GLY A 559 11.73 17.12 18.76
C GLY A 559 11.22 18.22 17.85
N TYR A 560 10.40 17.90 16.86
CA TYR A 560 9.76 18.91 16.03
C TYR A 560 8.79 19.72 16.89
N ARG A 561 8.94 21.05 16.87
CA ARG A 561 8.21 21.97 17.74
C ARG A 561 6.96 22.46 17.03
N PHE A 562 5.83 21.80 17.29
CA PHE A 562 4.56 22.14 16.69
C PHE A 562 3.96 23.40 17.32
N ARG A 563 3.44 24.29 16.47
CA ARG A 563 2.60 25.42 16.84
C ARG A 563 1.15 24.99 16.81
N GLU A 564 0.38 25.44 17.78
CA GLU A 564 -1.01 25.02 17.94
C GLU A 564 -1.92 25.54 16.81
N GLN A 565 -2.79 24.67 16.32
CA GLN A 565 -3.87 25.02 15.38
C GLN A 565 -5.17 25.19 16.14
N ARG A 566 -5.82 26.35 15.96
CA ARG A 566 -7.08 26.73 16.62
C ARG A 566 -8.11 27.21 15.60
N ALA A 567 -9.38 27.23 16.01
CA ALA A 567 -10.52 27.71 15.24
C ALA A 567 -10.56 27.09 13.83
N ILE A 568 -10.43 25.76 13.77
CA ILE A 568 -10.32 25.01 12.53
C ILE A 568 -11.71 24.86 11.91
N ARG A 569 -11.85 25.28 10.66
CA ARG A 569 -13.03 25.06 9.84
C ARG A 569 -12.61 24.36 8.55
N ALA A 570 -13.12 23.16 8.32
CA ALA A 570 -12.79 22.36 7.15
C ALA A 570 -14.05 22.01 6.35
N ARG A 571 -14.02 22.26 5.04
CA ARG A 571 -15.03 21.85 4.07
C ARG A 571 -14.63 20.51 3.47
N ILE A 572 -15.45 19.50 3.74
CA ILE A 572 -15.29 18.13 3.28
C ILE A 572 -16.14 17.94 2.03
N PRO A 573 -15.54 17.72 0.85
CA PRO A 573 -16.30 17.37 -0.35
C PRO A 573 -16.89 15.97 -0.18
N LEU A 574 -18.19 15.80 -0.44
CA LEU A 574 -18.85 14.51 -0.38
C LEU A 574 -19.66 14.27 -1.65
N PRO A 575 -19.66 13.05 -2.21
CA PRO A 575 -20.50 12.76 -3.36
C PRO A 575 -21.97 12.96 -3.07
N ARG A 576 -22.75 13.28 -4.11
CA ARG A 576 -24.19 13.60 -3.99
C ARG A 576 -25.03 12.49 -3.34
N TRP A 577 -24.61 11.24 -3.52
CA TRP A 577 -25.26 10.05 -2.97
C TRP A 577 -24.93 9.83 -1.48
N TRP A 578 -23.93 10.54 -0.94
CA TRP A 578 -23.41 10.36 0.41
C TRP A 578 -23.89 11.49 1.33
N LYS A 579 -24.71 11.16 2.34
CA LYS A 579 -25.33 12.13 3.25
C LYS A 579 -25.11 11.74 4.71
N PRO A 580 -24.25 12.46 5.46
CA PRO A 580 -23.98 12.11 6.84
C PRO A 580 -25.16 12.42 7.74
N ARG A 581 -25.40 11.56 8.72
CA ARG A 581 -26.36 11.73 9.81
C ARG A 581 -25.69 12.06 11.13
N ARG A 582 -24.50 11.51 11.37
CA ARG A 582 -23.72 11.72 12.59
C ARG A 582 -22.27 12.03 12.25
N ALA A 583 -21.61 12.82 13.10
CA ALA A 583 -20.17 13.04 13.04
C ALA A 583 -19.54 12.80 14.40
N LEU A 584 -18.45 12.03 14.43
CA LEU A 584 -17.64 11.78 15.61
C LEU A 584 -16.24 12.35 15.39
N TRP A 585 -15.71 13.07 16.37
CA TRP A 585 -14.28 13.25 16.52
C TRP A 585 -13.69 12.01 17.16
N ILE A 586 -12.74 11.39 16.49
CA ILE A 586 -11.99 10.25 16.99
C ILE A 586 -10.50 10.58 16.91
N ASP A 587 -9.84 10.49 18.04
CA ASP A 587 -8.39 10.50 18.15
C ASP A 587 -7.97 9.31 19.05
N PRO A 588 -6.67 9.06 19.24
CA PRO A 588 -6.23 7.90 20.01
C PRO A 588 -6.55 7.96 21.52
N THR A 589 -7.11 9.07 22.03
CA THR A 589 -7.57 9.21 23.42
C THR A 589 -9.07 9.44 23.59
N THR A 590 -9.70 10.16 22.66
CA THR A 590 -11.06 10.64 22.80
C THR A 590 -11.94 10.21 21.63
N GLN A 591 -13.20 9.93 21.96
CA GLN A 591 -14.28 9.80 21.01
C GLN A 591 -15.42 10.67 21.50
N ARG A 592 -15.87 11.62 20.69
CA ARG A 592 -17.00 12.50 21.01
C ARG A 592 -17.79 12.87 19.77
N GLU A 593 -19.07 13.11 19.93
CA GLU A 593 -19.88 13.66 18.85
C GLU A 593 -19.50 15.12 18.57
N ILE A 594 -19.49 15.52 17.30
CA ILE A 594 -19.21 16.89 16.88
C ILE A 594 -20.31 17.40 15.95
N PRO A 595 -20.64 18.69 15.97
CA PRO A 595 -21.58 19.26 15.02
C PRO A 595 -20.96 19.35 13.62
N PHE A 596 -21.82 19.29 12.60
CA PHE A 596 -21.45 19.58 11.22
C PHE A 596 -22.58 20.33 10.52
N GLN A 597 -22.23 21.13 9.52
CA GLN A 597 -23.19 21.85 8.68
C GLN A 597 -23.18 21.26 7.27
N ARG A 598 -24.35 20.92 6.75
CA ARG A 598 -24.50 20.52 5.34
C ARG A 598 -24.39 21.74 4.43
N VAL A 599 -23.65 21.59 3.34
CA VAL A 599 -23.52 22.59 2.26
C VAL A 599 -23.79 21.90 0.92
N ALA A 600 -23.89 22.67 -0.18
CA ALA A 600 -24.31 22.14 -1.48
C ALA A 600 -23.46 20.96 -1.98
N GLU A 601 -22.15 20.96 -1.71
CA GLU A 601 -21.19 19.96 -2.19
C GLU A 601 -20.47 19.23 -1.05
N GLY A 602 -21.14 19.04 0.09
CA GLY A 602 -20.63 18.22 1.19
C GLY A 602 -20.99 18.76 2.56
N VAL A 603 -20.01 18.76 3.47
CA VAL A 603 -20.21 19.26 4.83
C VAL A 603 -19.06 20.14 5.30
N VAL A 604 -19.35 20.97 6.29
CA VAL A 604 -18.38 21.77 7.02
C VAL A 604 -18.36 21.31 8.46
N ILE A 605 -17.17 21.04 8.98
CA ILE A 605 -16.94 20.79 10.40
C ILE A 605 -16.17 21.96 11.02
N ALA A 606 -16.39 22.18 12.30
CA ALA A 606 -15.66 23.17 13.09
C ALA A 606 -15.08 22.52 14.34
N ILE A 607 -13.81 22.79 14.63
CA ILE A 607 -13.08 22.22 15.76
C ILE A 607 -12.27 23.34 16.41
N ASP A 608 -12.35 23.45 17.73
CA ASP A 608 -11.71 24.55 18.46
C ASP A 608 -10.18 24.48 18.43
N THR A 609 -9.61 23.29 18.67
CA THR A 609 -8.17 23.07 18.73
C THR A 609 -7.80 21.67 18.23
N LEU A 610 -6.54 21.49 17.82
CA LEU A 610 -5.96 20.19 17.46
C LEU A 610 -4.90 19.78 18.50
N PRO A 611 -5.31 19.28 19.68
CA PRO A 611 -4.46 19.19 20.87
C PRO A 611 -3.26 18.26 20.70
N GLU A 612 -3.43 17.16 19.97
CA GLU A 612 -2.37 16.17 19.73
C GLU A 612 -1.67 16.38 18.37
N HIS A 613 -1.84 17.57 17.76
CA HIS A 613 -1.37 17.90 16.41
C HIS A 613 -1.96 17.03 15.29
N VAL A 614 -2.83 16.09 15.64
CA VAL A 614 -3.59 15.25 14.73
C VAL A 614 -5.00 15.06 15.24
N GLY A 615 -5.88 14.58 14.36
CA GLY A 615 -7.15 13.99 14.74
C GLY A 615 -7.99 13.64 13.53
N SER A 616 -9.15 13.03 13.76
CA SER A 616 -10.01 12.62 12.66
C SER A 616 -11.49 12.83 12.92
N ALA A 617 -12.19 13.39 11.94
CA ALA A 617 -13.64 13.54 11.97
C ALA A 617 -14.29 12.45 11.10
N TRP A 618 -15.01 11.55 11.75
CA TRP A 618 -15.69 10.41 11.16
C TRP A 618 -17.16 10.72 10.97
N LEU A 619 -17.60 10.71 9.74
CA LEU A 619 -18.97 10.95 9.34
C LEU A 619 -19.63 9.60 9.04
N PHE A 620 -20.84 9.39 9.56
CA PHE A 620 -21.60 8.16 9.38
C PHE A 620 -22.94 8.43 8.69
N ARG A 621 -23.32 7.56 7.76
CA ARG A 621 -24.56 7.66 7.00
C ARG A 621 -25.78 7.10 7.73
N ASP A 622 -25.59 6.12 8.61
CA ASP A 622 -26.68 5.34 9.22
C ASP A 622 -27.20 5.93 10.53
#